data_AF-A0A8R1IYB0-F1
#
_entry.id   AF-A0A8R1IYB0-F1
#
_cell.length_a   1.000
_cell.length_b   1.000
_cell.length_c   1.000
_cell.angle_alpha   90.00
_cell.angle_beta   90.00
_cell.angle_gamma   90.00
#
_symmetry.space_group_name_H-M   'P 1'
#
loop_
_entity.id
_entity.type
_entity.pdbx_description
1 polymer ?
#
loop_
_entity_poly.entity_id
_entity_poly.type
_entity_poly.pdbx_seq_one_letter_code
_entity_poly.pdbx_strand_id
1 'polypeptide(L)'
;MDTLERQIIKVAMEKIANNTCIRLIPRTNQPDYAEILNKKGQGCYASIGRFPGRNVVMLESNDEQSCIQEDTVIHELFHVIGLWHEHMRADRDAFISVLYDNIEP
;
A
#
# COMPACT_ATOMS: atom_id res chain seq x y z
N MET A 1 10.96 2.22 12.46
CA MET A 1 11.44 2.19 11.07
C MET A 1 12.87 2.69 11.01
N ASP A 2 13.77 1.85 10.53
CA ASP A 2 15.18 2.17 10.34
C ASP A 2 15.43 3.02 9.08
N THR A 3 16.70 3.36 8.83
CA THR A 3 17.11 4.19 7.69
C THR A 3 16.91 3.51 6.34
N LEU A 4 17.13 2.19 6.26
CA LEU A 4 17.00 1.41 5.03
C LEU A 4 15.52 1.28 4.63
N GLU A 5 14.66 0.96 5.59
CA GLU A 5 13.22 0.88 5.40
C GLU A 5 12.65 2.21 4.87
N ARG A 6 13.07 3.33 5.47
CA ARG A 6 12.70 4.67 5.00
C ARG A 6 13.20 4.96 3.59
N GLN A 7 14.36 4.45 3.21
CA GLN A 7 14.91 4.65 1.87
C GLN A 7 14.10 3.88 0.82
N ILE A 8 13.72 2.63 1.11
CA ILE A 8 12.86 1.83 0.21
C ILE A 8 11.51 2.52 -0.01
N ILE A 9 10.90 3.00 1.07
CA ILE A 9 9.62 3.73 0.99
C ILE A 9 9.77 5.00 0.13
N LYS A 10 10.86 5.75 0.28
CA LYS A 10 11.12 6.94 -0.55
C LYS A 10 11.28 6.59 -2.02
N VAL A 11 12.03 5.53 -2.35
CA VAL A 11 12.19 5.08 -3.74
C VAL A 11 10.84 4.70 -4.36
N ALA A 12 9.98 3.99 -3.61
CA ALA A 12 8.61 3.70 -4.04
C ALA A 12 7.79 4.97 -4.31
N MET A 13 7.84 5.95 -3.39
CA MET A 13 7.17 7.25 -3.57
C MET A 13 7.69 8.02 -4.80
N GLU A 14 9.00 8.00 -5.04
CA GLU A 14 9.64 8.62 -6.20
C GLU A 14 9.22 7.92 -7.50
N LYS A 15 9.13 6.59 -7.51
CA LYS A 15 8.67 5.83 -8.68
C LYS A 15 7.23 6.19 -9.03
N ILE A 16 6.34 6.33 -8.04
CA ILE A 16 4.97 6.83 -8.26
C ILE A 16 5.02 8.25 -8.83
N ALA A 17 5.83 9.15 -8.25
CA ALA A 17 5.93 10.54 -8.70
C ALA A 17 6.49 10.70 -10.12
N ASN A 18 7.43 9.85 -10.52
CA ASN A 18 8.04 9.89 -11.85
C ASN A 18 7.10 9.37 -12.95
N ASN A 19 6.14 8.52 -12.61
CA ASN A 19 5.24 7.88 -13.58
C ASN A 19 3.80 8.41 -13.52
N THR A 20 3.48 9.30 -12.58
CA THR A 20 2.14 9.86 -12.39
C THR A 20 2.19 11.33 -11.99
N CYS A 21 1.04 11.98 -11.87
CA CYS A 21 0.93 13.32 -11.29
C CYS A 21 0.89 13.32 -9.74
N ILE A 22 0.88 12.16 -9.08
CA ILE A 22 0.76 12.06 -7.62
C ILE A 22 2.09 12.43 -6.96
N ARG A 23 2.02 13.18 -5.86
CA ARG A 23 3.18 13.59 -5.05
C ARG A 23 2.89 13.30 -3.58
N LEU A 24 3.65 12.36 -3.00
CA LEU A 24 3.61 12.05 -1.58
C LEU A 24 4.67 12.90 -0.87
N ILE A 25 4.25 13.72 0.09
CA ILE A 25 5.12 14.66 0.80
C ILE A 25 5.09 14.39 2.31
N PRO A 26 6.19 14.67 3.04
CA PRO A 26 6.17 14.65 4.48
C PRO A 26 5.07 15.57 5.02
N ARG A 27 4.22 15.03 5.89
CA ARG A 27 3.17 15.80 6.55
C ARG A 27 3.79 16.89 7.42
N THR A 28 3.22 18.07 7.36
CA THR A 28 3.41 19.15 8.34
C THR A 28 2.14 19.26 9.18
N ASN A 29 1.10 19.88 8.63
CA ASN A 29 -0.10 20.29 9.36
C ASN A 29 -1.39 19.85 8.64
N GLN A 30 -1.27 19.06 7.57
CA GLN A 30 -2.42 18.64 6.76
C GLN A 30 -3.39 17.84 7.65
N PRO A 31 -4.70 18.14 7.60
CA PRO A 31 -5.69 17.45 8.42
C PRO A 31 -5.81 15.97 8.03
N ASP A 32 -5.75 15.70 6.72
CA ASP A 32 -5.83 14.35 6.16
C ASP A 32 -4.45 13.88 5.74
N TYR A 33 -4.07 12.67 6.12
CA TYR A 33 -2.73 12.16 5.89
C TYR A 33 -2.67 10.63 5.96
N ALA A 34 -1.74 10.07 5.21
CA ALA A 34 -1.33 8.68 5.38
C ALA A 34 -0.24 8.59 6.46
N GLU A 35 -0.42 7.71 7.44
CA GLU A 35 0.58 7.36 8.44
C GLU A 35 1.09 5.96 8.16
N ILE A 36 2.38 5.87 7.79
CA ILE A 36 3.04 4.60 7.56
C ILE A 36 3.52 4.03 8.90
N LEU A 37 3.12 2.80 9.19
CA LEU A 37 3.48 2.09 10.41
C LEU A 37 4.11 0.74 10.08
N ASN A 38 5.03 0.30 10.93
CA ASN A 38 5.57 -1.05 10.94
C ASN A 38 5.24 -1.65 12.32
N LYS A 39 4.34 -2.63 12.38
CA LYS A 39 3.94 -3.34 13.60
C LYS A 39 3.90 -4.85 13.34
N LYS A 40 4.54 -5.63 14.20
CA LYS A 40 4.54 -7.10 14.12
C LYS A 40 3.12 -7.67 14.27
N GLY A 41 2.78 -8.67 13.46
CA GLY A 41 1.48 -9.36 13.48
C GLY A 41 0.31 -8.57 12.92
N GLN A 42 0.55 -7.66 11.97
CA GLN A 42 -0.47 -6.83 11.32
C GLN A 42 -0.49 -6.96 9.79
N GLY A 43 0.54 -7.53 9.18
CA GLY A 43 0.65 -7.73 7.73
C GLY A 43 0.84 -6.43 6.95
N CYS A 44 0.45 -6.48 5.67
CA CYS A 44 0.47 -5.36 4.74
C CYS A 44 -0.99 -4.96 4.45
N TYR A 45 -1.37 -3.71 4.70
CA TYR A 45 -2.69 -3.20 4.30
C TYR A 45 -2.74 -1.67 4.30
N ALA A 46 -3.66 -1.13 3.50
CA ALA A 46 -4.08 0.25 3.54
C ALA A 46 -5.57 0.39 3.22
N SER A 47 -6.20 1.47 3.68
CA SER A 47 -7.57 1.78 3.28
C SER A 47 -7.59 2.44 1.89
N ILE A 48 -8.63 2.14 1.10
CA ILE A 48 -8.73 2.59 -0.28
C ILE A 48 -9.22 4.04 -0.35
N GLY A 49 -8.39 4.92 -0.92
CA GLY A 49 -8.68 6.34 -1.12
C GLY A 49 -8.37 7.24 0.09
N ARG A 50 -8.76 8.51 -0.04
CA ARG A 50 -8.55 9.53 1.00
C ARG A 50 -9.67 9.49 2.04
N PHE A 51 -9.30 9.27 3.30
CA PHE A 51 -10.17 9.40 4.46
C PHE A 51 -9.90 10.70 5.23
N PRO A 52 -10.93 11.32 5.84
CA PRO A 52 -10.72 12.42 6.76
C PRO A 52 -9.81 12.00 7.93
N GLY A 53 -8.82 12.83 8.24
CA GLY A 53 -7.89 12.56 9.33
C GLY A 53 -6.81 11.53 8.99
N ARG A 54 -6.54 10.65 9.96
CA ARG A 54 -5.45 9.67 9.90
C ARG A 54 -5.89 8.43 9.12
N ASN A 55 -5.24 8.17 7.98
CA ASN A 55 -5.32 6.90 7.25
C ASN A 55 -4.06 6.08 7.51
N VAL A 56 -4.17 4.83 7.97
CA VAL A 56 -3.02 3.99 8.27
C VAL A 56 -2.60 3.19 7.03
N VAL A 57 -1.29 3.16 6.79
CA VAL A 57 -0.63 2.24 5.86
C VAL A 57 0.26 1.33 6.68
N MET A 58 -0.13 0.07 6.83
CA MET A 58 0.66 -0.92 7.57
C MET A 58 1.63 -1.60 6.62
N LEU A 59 2.92 -1.53 6.97
CA LEU A 59 4.01 -2.21 6.28
C LEU A 59 4.82 -2.97 7.34
N GLU A 60 4.31 -4.12 7.77
CA GLU A 60 5.03 -4.98 8.70
C GLU A 60 6.37 -5.41 8.10
N SER A 61 7.45 -5.26 8.87
CA SER A 61 8.78 -5.76 8.51
C SER A 61 9.50 -6.20 9.78
N ASN A 62 9.85 -7.49 9.82
CA ASN A 62 10.57 -8.14 10.92
C ASN A 62 11.37 -9.34 10.39
N ASP A 63 11.95 -10.12 11.29
CA ASP A 63 12.82 -11.24 10.96
C ASP A 63 12.14 -12.40 10.18
N GLU A 64 10.81 -12.44 10.16
CA GLU A 64 10.01 -13.52 9.53
C GLU A 64 9.42 -13.10 8.17
N GLN A 65 9.05 -11.82 8.01
CA GLN A 65 8.39 -11.29 6.82
C GLN A 65 8.65 -9.79 6.63
N SER A 66 8.51 -9.30 5.39
CA SER A 66 8.61 -7.87 5.11
C SER A 66 7.71 -7.40 3.97
N CYS A 67 6.84 -6.44 4.31
CA CYS A 67 6.06 -5.61 3.40
C CYS A 67 6.87 -4.42 2.87
N ILE A 68 8.06 -4.13 3.43
CA ILE A 68 8.89 -3.00 3.02
C ILE A 68 9.79 -3.44 1.86
N GLN A 69 9.13 -3.78 0.77
CA GLN A 69 9.70 -4.07 -0.55
C GLN A 69 9.11 -3.04 -1.53
N GLU A 70 9.89 -2.57 -2.50
CA GLU A 70 9.49 -1.43 -3.35
C GLU A 70 8.09 -1.60 -3.97
N ASP A 71 7.83 -2.78 -4.53
CA ASP A 71 6.58 -3.19 -5.16
C ASP A 71 5.41 -3.30 -4.18
N THR A 72 5.60 -3.93 -3.03
CA THR A 72 4.58 -3.99 -1.97
C THR A 72 4.26 -2.60 -1.41
N VAL A 73 5.27 -1.73 -1.23
CA VAL A 73 5.02 -0.35 -0.80
C VAL A 73 4.23 0.41 -1.86
N ILE A 74 4.55 0.25 -3.15
CA ILE A 74 3.78 0.86 -4.24
C ILE A 74 2.33 0.37 -4.23
N HIS A 75 2.11 -0.93 -4.03
CA HIS A 75 0.78 -1.55 -3.94
C HIS A 75 -0.07 -0.90 -2.83
N GLU A 76 0.46 -0.81 -1.61
CA GLU A 76 -0.28 -0.22 -0.48
C GLU A 76 -0.50 1.29 -0.66
N LEU A 77 0.46 2.00 -1.25
CA LEU A 77 0.29 3.43 -1.59
C LEU A 77 -0.75 3.62 -2.71
N PHE A 78 -0.89 2.67 -3.64
CA PHE A 78 -1.94 2.67 -4.65
C PHE A 78 -3.33 2.45 -4.07
N HIS A 79 -3.46 1.65 -3.00
CA HIS A 79 -4.70 1.62 -2.23
C HIS A 79 -5.04 3.01 -1.67
N VAL A 80 -4.09 3.70 -1.03
CA VAL A 80 -4.33 5.08 -0.54
C VAL A 80 -4.73 6.05 -1.66
N ILE A 81 -4.16 5.88 -2.85
CA ILE A 81 -4.52 6.69 -4.04
C ILE A 81 -5.95 6.37 -4.53
N GLY A 82 -6.45 5.16 -4.30
CA GLY A 82 -7.84 4.77 -4.59
C GLY A 82 -7.99 3.57 -5.51
N LEU A 83 -6.93 2.79 -5.72
CA LEU A 83 -7.01 1.59 -6.56
C LEU A 83 -7.46 0.37 -5.75
N TRP A 84 -8.34 -0.42 -6.36
CA TRP A 84 -8.72 -1.75 -5.89
C TRP A 84 -7.80 -2.81 -6.52
N HIS A 85 -7.85 -4.03 -6.01
CA HIS A 85 -7.16 -5.14 -6.63
C HIS A 85 -7.65 -5.40 -8.06
N GLU A 86 -6.73 -5.64 -8.98
CA GLU A 86 -7.03 -5.83 -10.41
C GLU A 86 -7.96 -7.02 -10.66
N HIS A 87 -7.79 -8.11 -9.91
CA HIS A 87 -8.65 -9.30 -9.99
C HIS A 87 -10.07 -9.07 -9.43
N MET A 88 -10.37 -7.87 -8.90
CA MET A 88 -11.72 -7.48 -8.49
C MET A 88 -12.44 -6.62 -9.53
N ARG A 89 -11.82 -6.36 -10.70
CA ARG A 89 -12.49 -5.65 -11.80
C ARG A 89 -13.78 -6.35 -12.22
N ALA A 90 -14.77 -5.55 -12.64
CA ALA A 90 -16.08 -6.06 -13.07
C ALA A 90 -15.99 -7.01 -14.29
N ASP A 91 -14.94 -6.90 -15.10
CA ASP A 91 -14.69 -7.72 -16.29
C ASP A 91 -13.68 -8.85 -16.06
N ARG A 92 -13.23 -9.10 -14.82
CA ARG A 92 -12.17 -10.07 -14.52
C ARG A 92 -12.46 -11.50 -14.99
N ASP A 93 -13.73 -11.90 -15.02
CA ASP A 93 -14.15 -13.25 -15.46
C ASP A 93 -13.94 -13.48 -16.98
N ALA A 94 -13.61 -12.43 -17.75
CA ALA A 94 -13.16 -12.57 -19.13
C ALA A 94 -11.66 -12.90 -19.26
N PHE A 95 -10.87 -12.76 -18.18
CA PHE A 95 -9.42 -12.88 -18.19
C PHE A 95 -8.90 -13.98 -17.26
N ILE A 96 -9.59 -14.22 -16.14
CA ILE A 96 -9.21 -15.20 -15.13
C ILE A 96 -10.41 -16.04 -14.69
N SER A 97 -10.13 -17.23 -14.18
CA SER A 97 -11.11 -18.07 -13.48
C SER A 97 -10.73 -18.17 -12.01
N VAL A 98 -11.66 -17.85 -11.12
CA VAL A 98 -11.48 -18.03 -9.68
C VAL A 98 -11.92 -19.44 -9.29
N LEU A 99 -10.98 -20.27 -8.84
CA LEU A 99 -11.27 -21.61 -8.33
C LEU A 99 -11.74 -21.51 -6.87
N TYR A 100 -13.01 -21.15 -6.68
CA TYR A 100 -13.59 -20.88 -5.36
C TYR A 100 -13.44 -22.03 -4.35
N ASP A 101 -13.42 -23.27 -4.82
CA ASP A 101 -13.20 -24.46 -3.96
C ASP A 101 -11.82 -24.49 -3.29
N ASN A 102 -10.86 -23.69 -3.76
CA ASN A 102 -9.50 -23.60 -3.22
C ASN A 102 -9.28 -22.37 -2.32
N ILE A 103 -10.33 -21.61 -2.00
CA ILE A 103 -10.24 -20.39 -1.18
C ILE A 103 -10.64 -20.73 0.27
N GLU A 104 -9.90 -20.20 1.25
CA GLU A 104 -10.25 -20.32 2.66
C GLU A 104 -11.63 -19.69 2.94
N PRO A 105 -12.55 -20.38 3.63
CA PRO A 105 -13.91 -19.89 3.89
C PRO A 105 -14.01 -18.58 4.68
#